data_AF-A0A6I9Z358-F1
#
_entry.id   AF-A0A6I9Z358-F1
#
_cell.length_a   1.000
_cell.length_b   1.000
_cell.length_c   1.000
_cell.angle_alpha   90.00
_cell.angle_beta   90.00
_cell.angle_gamma   90.00
#
_symmetry.space_group_name_H-M   'P 1'
#
loop_
_entity.id
_entity.type
_entity.pdbx_description
1 polymer ?
#
loop_
_entity_poly.entity_id
_entity_poly.type
_entity_poly.pdbx_seq_one_letter_code
_entity_poly.pdbx_strand_id
1 'polypeptide(L)'
;ILGKLINSLHPSGSKPVKIPDPPPTMVFKQMEQISHFLKAAEDYGVVKTDMFQTVDLFEAKDMATVQRTLMALGNLAVTKNDGHFQGDPSWFMKKSQENKRDFSESQLKEGKNVIGLQMGSNKGASQAGMTGYGRPRQIIS
;
A
#
# COMPACT_ATOMS: atom_id res chain seq x y z
N ILE A 1 -15.13 -17.71 -8.88
CA ILE A 1 -14.11 -16.81 -9.48
C ILE A 1 -13.19 -16.23 -8.41
N LEU A 2 -13.73 -15.58 -7.36
CA LEU A 2 -12.94 -15.03 -6.25
C LEU A 2 -11.93 -16.00 -5.62
N GLY A 3 -12.33 -17.25 -5.35
CA GLY A 3 -11.40 -18.27 -4.86
C GLY A 3 -10.24 -18.57 -5.83
N LYS A 4 -10.49 -18.52 -7.16
CA LYS A 4 -9.42 -18.68 -8.16
C LYS A 4 -8.46 -17.49 -8.13
N LEU A 5 -9.00 -16.27 -8.01
CA LEU A 5 -8.24 -15.03 -7.97
C LEU A 5 -7.26 -15.00 -6.79
N ILE A 6 -7.73 -15.26 -5.57
CA ILE A 6 -6.83 -15.24 -4.41
C ILE A 6 -5.81 -16.38 -4.50
N ASN A 7 -6.23 -17.58 -4.93
CA ASN A 7 -5.32 -18.71 -5.11
C ASN A 7 -4.21 -18.46 -6.15
N SER A 8 -4.45 -17.64 -7.18
CA SER A 8 -3.40 -17.28 -8.15
C SER A 8 -2.32 -16.39 -7.56
N LEU A 9 -2.59 -15.69 -6.45
CA LEU A 9 -1.61 -14.87 -5.75
C LEU A 9 -0.74 -15.69 -4.78
N HIS A 10 -0.98 -17.01 -4.67
CA HIS A 10 -0.24 -17.91 -3.81
C HIS A 10 0.50 -18.99 -4.64
N PRO A 11 1.61 -19.52 -4.11
CA PRO A 11 2.25 -20.71 -4.65
C PRO A 11 1.26 -21.88 -4.80
N SER A 12 1.50 -22.75 -5.77
CA SER A 12 0.61 -23.88 -6.09
C SER A 12 0.33 -24.83 -4.91
N GLY A 13 1.23 -24.92 -3.93
CA GLY A 13 1.09 -25.76 -2.73
C GLY A 13 0.40 -25.09 -1.53
N SER A 14 0.16 -23.78 -1.57
CA SER A 14 -0.36 -23.01 -0.43
C SER A 14 -1.65 -22.26 -0.78
N LYS A 15 -2.55 -22.90 -1.53
CA LYS A 15 -3.81 -22.29 -1.97
C LYS A 15 -4.76 -22.12 -0.78
N PRO A 16 -5.11 -20.88 -0.37
CA PRO A 16 -5.89 -20.66 0.85
C PRO A 16 -7.35 -21.09 0.71
N VAL A 17 -7.93 -21.05 -0.50
CA VAL A 17 -9.36 -21.34 -0.70
C VAL A 17 -9.54 -22.62 -1.48
N LYS A 18 -10.29 -23.58 -0.93
CA LYS A 18 -10.74 -24.77 -1.67
C LYS A 18 -11.91 -24.40 -2.57
N ILE A 19 -11.78 -24.68 -3.86
CA ILE A 19 -12.79 -24.37 -4.87
C ILE A 19 -13.59 -25.65 -5.15
N PRO A 20 -14.88 -25.71 -4.77
CA PRO A 20 -15.71 -26.86 -5.07
C PRO A 20 -15.94 -27.01 -6.58
N ASP A 21 -15.94 -28.25 -7.05
CA ASP A 21 -16.36 -28.63 -8.41
C ASP A 21 -17.32 -29.84 -8.28
N PRO A 22 -18.61 -29.71 -8.63
CA PRO A 22 -19.26 -28.56 -9.26
C PRO A 22 -19.48 -27.35 -8.31
N PRO A 23 -19.78 -26.16 -8.86
CA PRO A 23 -20.10 -24.98 -8.05
C PRO A 23 -21.24 -25.24 -7.08
N PRO A 24 -21.18 -24.72 -5.83
CA PRO A 24 -22.23 -24.92 -4.85
C PRO A 24 -23.54 -24.26 -5.31
N THR A 25 -24.64 -25.03 -5.26
CA THR A 25 -26.00 -24.54 -5.54
C THR A 25 -26.70 -24.01 -4.29
N MET A 26 -26.32 -24.52 -3.11
CA MET A 26 -26.89 -24.10 -1.83
C MET A 26 -26.36 -22.72 -1.44
N VAL A 27 -27.28 -21.80 -1.11
CA VAL A 27 -26.98 -20.41 -0.72
C VAL A 27 -25.94 -20.32 0.40
N PHE A 28 -26.08 -21.12 1.47
CA PHE A 28 -25.15 -21.09 2.58
C PHE A 28 -23.72 -21.45 2.16
N LYS A 29 -23.55 -22.40 1.23
CA LYS A 29 -22.23 -22.79 0.69
C LYS A 29 -21.64 -21.68 -0.17
N GLN A 30 -22.46 -20.96 -0.93
CA GLN A 30 -22.00 -19.81 -1.70
C GLN A 30 -21.52 -18.68 -0.76
N MET A 31 -22.29 -18.37 0.28
CA MET A 31 -21.90 -17.38 1.29
C MET A 31 -20.62 -17.80 2.03
N GLU A 32 -20.46 -19.07 2.37
CA GLU A 32 -19.24 -19.62 2.98
C GLU A 32 -18.02 -19.45 2.06
N GLN A 33 -18.18 -19.65 0.75
CA GLN A 33 -17.10 -19.42 -0.22
C GLN A 33 -16.66 -17.95 -0.28
N ILE A 34 -17.60 -17.02 -0.12
CA ILE A 34 -17.28 -15.59 -0.02
C ILE A 34 -16.49 -15.33 1.27
N SER A 35 -16.92 -15.90 2.40
CA SER A 35 -16.20 -15.78 3.68
C SER A 35 -14.77 -16.34 3.62
N HIS A 36 -14.56 -17.47 2.95
CA HIS A 36 -13.21 -18.03 2.72
C HIS A 36 -12.32 -17.09 1.92
N PHE A 37 -12.85 -16.46 0.86
CA PHE A 37 -12.12 -15.45 0.10
C PHE A 37 -11.77 -14.23 0.98
N LEU A 38 -12.74 -13.71 1.74
CA LEU A 38 -12.53 -12.57 2.62
C LEU A 38 -11.44 -12.85 3.66
N LYS A 39 -11.45 -14.06 4.24
CA LYS A 39 -10.41 -14.46 5.19
C LYS A 39 -9.03 -14.54 4.55
N ALA A 40 -8.93 -15.14 3.37
CA ALA A 40 -7.69 -15.23 2.62
C ALA A 40 -7.17 -13.84 2.17
N ALA A 41 -8.07 -12.91 1.81
CA ALA A 41 -7.70 -11.54 1.46
C ALA A 41 -7.19 -10.75 2.68
N GLU A 42 -7.80 -10.93 3.85
CA GLU A 42 -7.31 -10.36 5.12
C GLU A 42 -5.90 -10.90 5.44
N ASP A 43 -5.70 -12.21 5.35
CA ASP A 43 -4.41 -12.85 5.62
C ASP A 43 -3.35 -12.46 4.57
N TYR A 44 -3.77 -12.17 3.33
CA TYR A 44 -2.88 -11.59 2.33
C TYR A 44 -2.48 -10.14 2.66
N GLY A 45 -3.20 -9.45 3.54
CA GLY A 45 -2.87 -8.12 4.06
C GLY A 45 -3.79 -6.99 3.58
N VAL A 46 -4.97 -7.32 3.03
CA VAL A 46 -6.01 -6.31 2.76
C VAL A 46 -6.53 -5.78 4.09
N VAL A 47 -6.62 -4.45 4.21
CA VAL A 47 -7.10 -3.80 5.43
C VAL A 47 -8.61 -4.02 5.55
N LYS A 48 -9.09 -4.29 6.77
CA LYS A 48 -10.52 -4.53 7.05
C LYS A 48 -11.46 -3.43 6.55
N THR A 49 -11.00 -2.19 6.55
CA THR A 49 -11.77 -1.03 6.04
C THR A 49 -12.03 -1.11 4.54
N ASP A 50 -11.17 -1.80 3.80
CA ASP A 50 -11.28 -1.98 2.36
C ASP A 50 -11.96 -3.31 2.00
N MET A 51 -12.42 -4.10 2.98
CA MET A 51 -13.11 -5.37 2.76
C MET A 51 -14.62 -5.17 2.61
N PHE A 52 -15.20 -5.83 1.62
CA PHE A 52 -16.66 -5.93 1.48
C PHE A 52 -17.25 -6.98 2.42
N GLN A 53 -18.56 -6.88 2.67
CA GLN A 53 -19.34 -7.86 3.43
C GLN A 53 -20.03 -8.85 2.50
N THR A 54 -20.31 -10.07 2.97
CA THR A 54 -20.94 -11.12 2.14
C THR A 54 -22.22 -10.66 1.43
N VAL A 55 -23.03 -9.82 2.08
CA VAL A 55 -24.26 -9.24 1.50
C VAL A 55 -24.00 -8.31 0.31
N ASP A 56 -22.87 -7.61 0.30
CA ASP A 56 -22.52 -6.64 -0.75
C ASP A 56 -22.35 -7.32 -2.11
N LEU A 57 -21.82 -8.55 -2.09
CA LEU A 57 -21.66 -9.38 -3.27
C LEU A 57 -22.85 -10.32 -3.50
N PHE A 58 -23.33 -10.99 -2.45
CA PHE A 58 -24.35 -12.03 -2.58
C PHE A 58 -25.71 -11.46 -2.98
N GLU A 59 -26.12 -10.34 -2.39
CA GLU A 59 -27.38 -9.65 -2.69
C GLU A 59 -27.17 -8.44 -3.62
N ALA A 60 -25.94 -8.24 -4.11
CA ALA A 60 -25.54 -7.09 -4.93
C ALA A 60 -25.85 -5.72 -4.29
N LYS A 61 -25.82 -5.63 -2.95
CA LYS A 61 -26.16 -4.42 -2.20
C LYS A 61 -25.17 -3.28 -2.44
N ASP A 62 -23.88 -3.60 -2.57
CA ASP A 62 -22.83 -2.61 -2.81
C ASP A 62 -21.64 -3.21 -3.58
N MET A 63 -21.81 -3.31 -4.89
CA MET A 63 -20.75 -3.79 -5.79
C MET A 63 -19.55 -2.84 -5.87
N ALA A 64 -19.71 -1.57 -5.49
CA ALA A 64 -18.59 -0.62 -5.47
C ALA A 64 -17.61 -0.95 -4.34
N THR A 65 -18.10 -1.42 -3.18
CA THR A 65 -17.24 -1.92 -2.11
C THR A 65 -16.49 -3.19 -2.56
N VAL A 66 -17.15 -4.11 -3.27
CA VAL A 66 -16.49 -5.30 -3.85
C VAL A 66 -15.36 -4.90 -4.79
N GLN A 67 -15.60 -3.96 -5.70
CA GLN A 67 -14.58 -3.45 -6.62
C GLN A 67 -13.41 -2.81 -5.86
N ARG A 68 -13.67 -2.01 -4.83
CA ARG A 68 -12.62 -1.40 -3.99
C ARG A 68 -11.74 -2.44 -3.32
N THR A 69 -12.32 -3.52 -2.77
CA THR A 69 -11.55 -4.63 -2.19
C THR A 69 -10.65 -5.30 -3.22
N LEU A 70 -11.15 -5.54 -4.43
CA LEU A 70 -10.37 -6.15 -5.51
C LEU A 70 -9.22 -5.25 -5.97
N MET A 71 -9.45 -3.94 -6.08
CA MET A 71 -8.40 -2.96 -6.38
C MET A 71 -7.35 -2.91 -5.27
N ALA A 72 -7.77 -2.93 -4.00
CA ALA A 72 -6.86 -2.95 -2.85
C ALA A 72 -5.99 -4.22 -2.84
N LEU A 73 -6.58 -5.38 -3.15
CA LEU A 73 -5.87 -6.65 -3.27
C LEU A 73 -4.85 -6.63 -4.42
N GLY A 74 -5.22 -6.12 -5.59
CA GLY A 74 -4.32 -6.02 -6.75
C GLY A 74 -3.16 -5.04 -6.52
N ASN A 75 -3.44 -3.87 -5.93
CA ASN A 75 -2.41 -2.92 -5.50
C ASN A 75 -1.41 -3.59 -4.54
N LEU A 76 -1.90 -4.39 -3.59
CA LEU A 76 -1.05 -5.11 -2.65
C LEU A 76 -0.21 -6.19 -3.33
N ALA A 77 -0.79 -6.95 -4.26
CA ALA A 77 -0.08 -7.98 -5.02
C ALA A 77 1.09 -7.41 -5.84
N VAL A 78 0.85 -6.31 -6.57
CA VAL A 78 1.90 -5.60 -7.31
C VAL A 78 2.94 -4.99 -6.37
N THR A 79 2.53 -4.53 -5.19
CA THR A 79 3.44 -3.97 -4.19
C THR A 79 4.38 -5.01 -3.61
N LYS A 80 3.86 -6.19 -3.24
CA LYS A 80 4.66 -7.29 -2.70
C LYS A 80 5.69 -7.80 -3.70
N ASN A 81 5.35 -7.81 -4.99
CA ASN A 81 6.23 -8.25 -6.07
C ASN A 81 6.87 -9.62 -5.80
N ASP A 82 6.06 -10.56 -5.30
CA ASP A 82 6.46 -11.92 -4.91
C ASP A 82 6.57 -12.89 -6.10
N GLY A 83 6.34 -12.41 -7.33
CA GLY A 83 6.39 -13.19 -8.57
C GLY A 83 5.13 -14.02 -8.87
N HIS A 84 4.10 -13.99 -8.03
CA HIS A 84 2.87 -14.77 -8.25
C HIS A 84 1.80 -13.99 -9.01
N PHE A 85 1.83 -12.66 -8.95
CA PHE A 85 0.89 -11.83 -9.70
C PHE A 85 1.11 -11.99 -11.21
N GLN A 86 0.10 -12.50 -11.92
CA GLN A 86 0.09 -12.72 -13.36
C GLN A 86 -0.94 -11.80 -14.01
N GLY A 87 -0.56 -10.54 -14.24
CA GLY A 87 -1.38 -9.53 -14.88
C GLY A 87 -0.55 -8.31 -15.27
N ASP A 88 -1.17 -7.34 -15.94
CA ASP A 88 -0.51 -6.08 -16.26
C ASP A 88 -0.37 -5.22 -14.99
N PRO A 89 0.86 -4.97 -14.49
CA PRO A 89 1.05 -4.17 -13.29
C PRO A 89 0.62 -2.71 -13.44
N SER A 90 0.48 -2.19 -14.68
CA SER A 90 0.09 -0.79 -14.92
C SER A 90 -1.34 -0.46 -14.48
N TRP A 91 -2.18 -1.48 -14.30
CA TRP A 91 -3.55 -1.35 -13.82
C TRP A 91 -3.64 -1.10 -12.32
N PHE A 92 -2.56 -1.33 -11.58
CA PHE A 92 -2.52 -1.27 -10.13
C PHE A 92 -1.45 -0.30 -9.64
N MET A 93 -1.75 0.37 -8.53
CA MET A 93 -0.84 1.31 -7.89
C MET A 93 0.08 0.57 -6.93
N LYS A 94 1.38 0.81 -7.04
CA LYS A 94 2.36 0.32 -6.07
C LYS A 94 2.31 1.19 -4.81
N LYS A 95 2.00 0.58 -3.67
CA LYS A 95 2.03 1.26 -2.37
C LYS A 95 3.49 1.53 -1.97
N SER A 96 3.71 2.62 -1.23
CA SER A 96 5.03 2.92 -0.66
C SER A 96 5.47 1.78 0.26
N GLN A 97 6.74 1.42 0.21
CA GLN A 97 7.35 0.41 1.08
C GLN A 97 8.43 1.07 1.92
N GLU A 98 8.60 0.57 3.15
CA GLU A 98 9.66 1.04 4.03
C GLU A 98 11.02 0.78 3.37
N ASN A 99 11.80 1.84 3.19
CA ASN A 99 13.19 1.72 2.74
C ASN A 99 14.09 1.56 3.97
N LYS A 100 14.17 0.33 4.51
CA LYS A 100 15.09 0.02 5.60
C LYS A 100 16.51 0.17 5.10
N ARG A 101 17.24 1.12 5.68
CA ARG A 101 18.66 1.32 5.42
C ARG A 101 19.43 0.84 6.63
N ASP A 102 20.22 -0.21 6.42
CA ASP A 102 21.16 -0.68 7.42
C ASP A 102 22.46 0.12 7.29
N PHE A 103 22.89 0.71 8.39
CA PHE A 103 24.15 1.44 8.49
C PHE A 103 25.11 0.62 9.33
N SER A 104 26.40 0.61 8.97
CA SER A 104 27.41 -0.03 9.81
C SER A 104 27.53 0.70 11.15
N GLU A 105 27.98 -0.02 12.19
CA GLU A 105 28.22 0.60 13.51
C GLU A 105 29.24 1.75 13.42
N SER A 106 30.26 1.60 12.56
CA SER A 106 31.23 2.66 12.29
C SER A 106 30.58 3.90 11.67
N GLN A 107 29.69 3.74 10.68
CA GLN A 107 28.98 4.83 10.03
C GLN A 107 28.01 5.53 10.98
N LEU A 108 27.31 4.77 11.85
CA LEU A 108 26.47 5.33 12.91
C LEU A 108 27.30 6.13 13.92
N LYS A 109 28.51 5.65 14.27
CA LYS A 109 29.43 6.32 15.19
C LYS A 109 30.02 7.60 14.60
N GLU A 110 30.40 7.58 13.33
CA GLU A 110 30.83 8.77 12.58
C GLU A 110 29.71 9.81 12.50
N GLY A 111 28.46 9.36 12.29
CA GLY A 111 27.28 10.22 12.29
C GLY A 111 27.06 10.99 13.59
N LYS A 112 27.46 10.44 14.75
CA LYS A 112 27.35 11.14 16.06
C LYS A 112 28.21 12.40 16.14
N ASN A 113 29.29 12.47 15.36
CA ASN A 113 30.20 13.61 15.35
C ASN A 113 29.80 14.68 14.30
N VAL A 114 28.81 14.39 13.45
CA VAL A 114 28.29 15.33 12.47
C VAL A 114 27.23 16.20 13.13
N ILE A 115 27.60 17.42 13.50
CA ILE A 115 26.63 18.41 13.99
C ILE A 115 25.76 18.80 12.80
N GLY A 116 24.47 18.41 12.85
CA GLY A 116 23.49 18.85 11.86
C GLY A 116 23.44 20.38 11.79
N LEU A 117 23.08 20.93 10.62
CA LEU A 117 22.89 22.37 10.48
C LEU A 117 21.91 22.84 11.56
N GLN A 118 22.38 23.68 12.49
CA GLN A 118 21.48 24.35 13.42
C GLN A 118 20.47 25.17 12.61
N MET A 119 19.22 25.17 13.08
CA MET A 119 18.19 26.07 12.57
C MET A 119 18.76 27.50 12.53
N GLY A 120 18.93 28.05 11.33
CA GLY A 120 19.56 29.36 11.11
C GLY A 120 20.93 29.35 10.41
N SER A 121 21.46 28.19 10.00
CA SER A 121 22.69 28.19 9.19
C SER A 121 22.43 28.69 7.76
N ASN A 122 23.04 29.83 7.47
CA ASN A 122 23.11 30.52 6.19
C ASN A 122 24.15 29.92 5.23
N LYS A 123 24.62 28.68 5.47
CA LYS A 123 25.60 28.00 4.59
C LYS A 123 25.14 27.85 3.12
N GLY A 124 23.84 27.98 2.84
CA GLY A 124 23.28 28.02 1.48
C GLY A 124 22.68 29.37 1.06
N ALA A 125 22.71 30.39 1.93
CA ALA A 125 22.21 31.73 1.64
C ALA A 125 23.42 32.68 1.49
N SER A 126 23.85 32.93 0.25
CA SER A 126 24.82 33.99 0.01
C SER A 126 24.25 35.31 0.54
N GLN A 127 25.02 36.07 1.32
CA GLN A 127 24.63 37.40 1.80
C GLN A 127 24.38 38.41 0.66
N ALA A 128 24.61 38.02 -0.60
CA ALA A 128 24.25 38.79 -1.78
C ALA A 128 22.73 39.09 -1.77
N GLY A 129 22.39 40.35 -1.51
CA GLY A 129 20.99 40.83 -1.50
C GLY A 129 20.34 40.94 -0.13
N MET A 130 20.97 40.47 0.96
CA MET A 130 20.47 40.74 2.31
C MET A 130 20.80 42.18 2.71
N THR A 131 19.80 43.06 2.64
CA THR A 131 19.91 44.42 3.17
C THR A 131 20.03 44.36 4.69
N GLY A 132 21.14 44.85 5.26
CA GLY A 132 21.31 44.94 6.71
C GLY A 132 20.15 45.70 7.39
N TYR A 133 19.87 45.33 8.64
CA TYR A 133 18.92 46.05 9.48
C TYR A 133 19.28 47.55 9.50
N GLY A 134 18.33 48.40 9.09
CA GLY A 134 18.47 49.85 9.15
C GLY A 134 18.48 50.61 7.81
N ARG A 135 18.19 49.96 6.67
CA ARG A 135 18.01 50.73 5.42
C ARG A 135 16.70 51.55 5.47
N PRO A 136 16.75 52.89 5.37
CA PRO A 136 15.53 53.70 5.32
C PRO A 136 14.77 53.44 4.02
N ARG A 137 13.43 53.43 4.10
CA ARG A 137 12.55 53.22 2.94
C ARG A 137 12.80 54.31 1.90
N GLN A 138 13.07 53.93 0.66
CA GLN A 138 13.11 54.87 -0.45
C GLN A 138 11.68 55.31 -0.77
N ILE A 139 11.33 56.52 -0.34
CA ILE A 139 10.11 57.21 -0.80
C ILE A 139 10.54 58.03 -2.01
N ILE A 140 10.02 57.66 -3.18
CA ILE A 140 10.23 58.40 -4.42
C ILE A 140 9.15 59.50 -4.47
N SER A 141 9.59 60.75 -4.51
CA SER A 141 8.74 61.93 -4.76
C SER A 141 8.51 62.14 -6.25
#